data_AF-A0A6C0FFG5-F1
#
_entry.id   AF-A0A6C0FFG5-F1
#
_cell.length_a   1.000
_cell.length_b   1.000
_cell.length_c   1.000
_cell.angle_alpha   90.00
_cell.angle_beta   90.00
_cell.angle_gamma   90.00
#
_symmetry.space_group_name_H-M   'P 1'
#
loop_
_entity.id
_entity.type
_entity.pdbx_description
1 polymer ?
#
loop_
_entity_poly.entity_id
_entity_poly.type
_entity_poly.pdbx_seq_one_letter_code
_entity_poly.pdbx_strand_id
1 'polypeptide(L)'
;MQSIIDAVEQEKESRFKKSWAKLDKGSKLNRLTLFIESEVADKELSEDSQKKLKKLLFHVCENGSLNKVNDVEYSEETCEIVSIKNLIYDENKESYSFNLPKKVVKPTAKSKSKIDRHFSRSKENKK
;
A
#
# COMPACT_ATOMS: atom_id res chain seq x y z
N MET A 1 -18.14 -26.94 -24.38
CA MET A 1 -18.32 -26.24 -23.09
C MET A 1 -16.99 -25.84 -22.43
N GLN A 2 -15.87 -26.52 -22.73
CA GLN A 2 -14.54 -26.16 -22.17
C GLN A 2 -14.04 -24.76 -22.58
N SER A 3 -14.30 -24.29 -23.81
CA SER A 3 -13.72 -23.03 -24.31
C SER A 3 -14.21 -21.73 -23.64
N ILE A 4 -15.39 -21.72 -23.02
CA ILE A 4 -15.90 -20.49 -22.37
C ILE A 4 -15.31 -20.35 -20.97
N ILE A 5 -15.12 -21.47 -20.27
CA ILE A 5 -14.52 -21.47 -18.93
C ILE A 5 -13.06 -21.02 -19.03
N ASP A 6 -12.32 -21.58 -19.99
CA ASP A 6 -10.91 -21.24 -20.24
C ASP A 6 -10.71 -19.76 -20.62
N ALA A 7 -11.58 -19.23 -21.49
CA ALA A 7 -11.55 -17.80 -21.85
C ALA A 7 -11.88 -16.87 -20.66
N VAL A 8 -12.79 -17.29 -19.77
CA VAL A 8 -13.11 -16.55 -18.54
C VAL A 8 -11.95 -16.61 -17.54
N GLU A 9 -11.22 -17.72 -17.46
CA GLU A 9 -10.03 -17.85 -16.62
C GLU A 9 -8.88 -17.00 -17.15
N GLN A 10 -8.62 -17.01 -18.46
CA GLN A 10 -7.62 -16.15 -19.10
C GLN A 10 -7.92 -14.65 -18.92
N GLU A 11 -9.19 -14.25 -19.05
CA GLU A 11 -9.57 -12.85 -18.86
C GLU A 11 -9.44 -12.42 -17.39
N LYS A 12 -9.82 -13.29 -16.44
CA LYS A 12 -9.59 -13.06 -15.01
C LYS A 12 -8.10 -12.91 -14.71
N GLU A 13 -7.25 -13.79 -15.22
CA GLU A 13 -5.80 -13.70 -15.04
C GLU A 13 -5.23 -12.38 -15.59
N SER A 14 -5.67 -11.94 -16.76
CA SER A 14 -5.20 -10.69 -17.36
C SER A 14 -5.49 -9.44 -16.51
N ARG A 15 -6.57 -9.47 -15.72
CA ARG A 15 -6.94 -8.37 -14.81
C ARG A 15 -5.94 -8.22 -13.67
N PHE A 16 -5.36 -9.33 -13.22
CA PHE A 16 -4.45 -9.37 -12.08
C PHE A 16 -2.98 -9.23 -12.50
N LYS A 17 -2.63 -9.55 -13.75
CA LYS A 17 -1.31 -9.26 -14.36
C LYS A 17 -0.99 -7.75 -14.51
N LYS A 18 -1.78 -6.88 -13.87
CA LYS A 18 -1.54 -5.44 -13.81
C LYS A 18 -0.79 -5.11 -12.54
N SER A 19 0.18 -4.20 -12.65
CA SER A 19 0.84 -3.60 -11.49
C SER A 19 -0.14 -3.18 -10.40
N TRP A 20 0.23 -3.42 -9.15
CA TRP A 20 -0.58 -3.16 -7.95
C TRP A 20 -1.27 -1.80 -7.93
N ALA A 21 -0.59 -0.74 -8.38
CA ALA A 21 -1.16 0.61 -8.43
C ALA A 21 -2.32 0.75 -9.42
N LYS A 22 -2.35 -0.09 -10.47
CA LYS A 22 -3.37 -0.13 -11.52
C LYS A 22 -4.53 -1.08 -11.21
N LEU A 23 -4.42 -1.87 -10.14
CA LEU A 23 -5.52 -2.71 -9.68
C LEU A 23 -6.62 -1.86 -9.04
N ASP A 24 -7.86 -2.20 -9.37
CA ASP A 24 -9.03 -1.62 -8.72
C ASP A 24 -9.15 -2.10 -7.26
N LYS A 25 -9.94 -1.37 -6.47
CA LYS A 25 -10.10 -1.63 -5.04
C LYS A 25 -10.59 -3.06 -4.76
N GLY A 26 -11.51 -3.58 -5.57
CA GLY A 26 -12.03 -4.95 -5.41
C GLY A 26 -10.95 -6.00 -5.64
N SER A 27 -10.18 -5.87 -6.71
CA SER A 27 -9.03 -6.74 -6.98
C SER A 27 -7.99 -6.69 -5.86
N LYS A 28 -7.67 -5.51 -5.32
CA LYS A 28 -6.73 -5.36 -4.20
C LYS A 28 -7.21 -6.10 -2.95
N LEU A 29 -8.49 -5.94 -2.58
CA LEU A 29 -9.07 -6.62 -1.42
C LEU A 29 -9.09 -8.15 -1.58
N ASN A 30 -9.36 -8.63 -2.80
CA ASN A 30 -9.29 -10.05 -3.11
C ASN A 30 -7.85 -10.58 -2.93
N ARG A 31 -6.84 -9.87 -3.44
CA ARG A 31 -5.43 -10.24 -3.27
C ARG A 31 -4.94 -10.16 -1.82
N LEU A 32 -5.42 -9.18 -1.05
CA LEU A 32 -5.15 -9.12 0.39
C LEU A 32 -5.77 -10.33 1.12
N THR A 33 -6.92 -10.83 0.68
CA THR A 33 -7.55 -12.00 1.29
C THR A 33 -6.69 -13.24 1.07
N LEU A 34 -6.21 -13.47 -0.16
CA LEU A 34 -5.31 -14.58 -0.46
C LEU A 34 -4.00 -14.50 0.34
N PHE A 35 -3.43 -13.29 0.46
CA PHE A 35 -2.25 -13.07 1.30
C PHE A 35 -2.49 -13.45 2.76
N ILE A 36 -3.64 -13.06 3.33
CA ILE A 36 -4.02 -13.43 4.70
C ILE A 36 -4.13 -14.94 4.84
N GLU A 37 -4.77 -15.61 3.89
CA GLU A 37 -4.91 -17.08 3.91
C GLU A 37 -3.55 -17.78 3.87
N SER A 38 -2.62 -17.27 3.05
CA SER A 38 -1.24 -17.76 3.01
C SER A 38 -0.52 -17.54 4.35
N GLU A 39 -0.62 -16.35 4.94
CA GLU A 39 0.01 -16.06 6.24
C GLU A 39 -0.60 -16.88 7.39
N VAL A 40 -1.89 -17.18 7.33
CA VAL A 40 -2.58 -18.04 8.31
C VAL A 40 -2.09 -19.48 8.17
N ALA A 41 -1.91 -19.98 6.94
CA ALA A 41 -1.39 -21.32 6.70
C ALA A 41 0.09 -21.44 7.07
N ASP A 42 0.90 -20.41 6.78
CA ASP A 42 2.34 -20.38 7.05
C ASP A 42 2.66 -20.30 8.55
N LYS A 43 1.91 -19.49 9.31
CA LYS A 43 2.16 -19.22 10.73
C LYS A 43 1.12 -19.81 11.68
N GLU A 44 0.22 -20.65 11.16
CA GLU A 44 -0.87 -21.29 11.90
C GLU A 44 -1.67 -20.31 12.78
N LEU A 45 -1.98 -19.13 12.23
CA LEU A 45 -2.63 -18.07 12.98
C LEU A 45 -4.02 -18.49 13.46
N SER A 46 -4.32 -18.19 14.72
CA SER A 46 -5.66 -18.35 15.28
C SER A 46 -6.72 -17.54 14.51
N GLU A 47 -7.98 -18.03 14.50
CA GLU A 47 -9.10 -17.35 13.82
C GLU A 47 -9.29 -15.88 14.27
N ASP A 48 -9.01 -15.58 15.55
CA ASP A 48 -9.09 -14.22 16.09
C ASP A 48 -8.01 -13.31 15.48
N SER A 49 -6.77 -13.81 15.39
CA SER A 49 -5.65 -13.12 14.76
C SER A 49 -5.87 -12.93 13.26
N GLN A 50 -6.43 -13.92 12.57
CA GLN A 50 -6.84 -13.80 11.18
C GLN A 50 -7.89 -12.69 10.99
N LYS A 51 -8.93 -12.65 11.83
CA LYS A 51 -9.97 -11.60 11.78
C LYS A 51 -9.39 -10.21 12.04
N LYS A 52 -8.47 -10.09 13.00
CA LYS A 52 -7.75 -8.84 13.30
C LYS A 52 -6.88 -8.40 12.10
N LEU A 53 -6.09 -9.31 11.55
CA LEU A 53 -5.24 -9.05 10.38
C LEU A 53 -6.08 -8.59 9.17
N LYS A 54 -7.20 -9.29 8.90
CA LYS A 54 -8.12 -8.92 7.83
C LYS A 54 -8.67 -7.51 8.00
N LYS A 55 -9.20 -7.19 9.18
CA LYS A 55 -9.71 -5.84 9.48
C LYS A 55 -8.62 -4.78 9.32
N LEU A 56 -7.41 -5.06 9.81
CA LEU A 56 -6.27 -4.15 9.72
C LEU A 56 -5.89 -3.88 8.26
N LEU A 57 -5.64 -4.92 7.46
CA LEU A 57 -5.21 -4.76 6.06
C LEU A 57 -6.28 -4.08 5.21
N PHE A 58 -7.55 -4.43 5.41
CA PHE A 58 -8.66 -3.76 4.72
C PHE A 58 -8.68 -2.28 5.09
N HIS A 59 -8.66 -1.94 6.37
CA HIS A 59 -8.66 -0.54 6.82
C HIS A 59 -7.49 0.27 6.26
N VAL A 60 -6.28 -0.29 6.27
CA VAL A 60 -5.07 0.38 5.76
C VAL A 60 -5.10 0.51 4.23
N CYS A 61 -5.65 -0.48 3.52
CA CYS A 61 -5.89 -0.42 2.08
C CYS A 61 -6.94 0.65 1.73
N GLU A 62 -8.04 0.73 2.47
CA GLU A 62 -9.10 1.71 2.26
C GLU A 62 -8.63 3.14 2.55
N ASN A 63 -7.79 3.33 3.56
CA ASN A 63 -7.11 4.61 3.83
C ASN A 63 -6.05 4.99 2.78
N GLY A 64 -5.82 4.12 1.78
CA GLY A 64 -4.87 4.36 0.69
C GLY A 64 -3.40 4.25 1.09
N SER A 65 -3.10 3.74 2.28
CA SER A 65 -1.72 3.53 2.73
C SER A 65 -1.05 2.37 2.01
N LEU A 66 -1.82 1.43 1.45
CA LEU A 66 -1.33 0.36 0.58
C LEU A 66 -1.50 0.67 -0.91
N ASN A 67 -1.80 1.90 -1.33
CA ASN A 67 -2.06 2.14 -2.77
C ASN A 67 -0.80 2.25 -3.63
N LYS A 68 0.37 2.47 -3.02
CA LYS A 68 1.61 2.66 -3.77
C LYS A 68 2.33 1.33 -3.96
N VAL A 69 3.02 1.21 -5.09
CA VAL A 69 3.86 0.04 -5.42
C VAL A 69 4.98 -0.16 -4.39
N ASN A 70 5.48 0.92 -3.77
CA ASN A 70 6.52 0.80 -2.74
C ASN A 70 6.02 0.27 -1.39
N ASP A 71 4.71 0.25 -1.15
CA ASP A 71 4.13 -0.19 0.12
C ASP A 71 3.72 -1.68 0.06
N VAL A 72 3.54 -2.23 -1.15
CA VAL A 72 3.13 -3.63 -1.37
C VAL A 72 4.00 -4.23 -2.47
N GLU A 73 4.75 -5.27 -2.11
CA GLU A 73 5.50 -6.09 -3.07
C GLU A 73 4.54 -7.08 -3.73
N TYR A 74 4.19 -6.81 -4.98
CA TYR A 74 3.22 -7.58 -5.75
C TYR A 74 3.91 -8.21 -6.95
N SER A 75 3.75 -9.52 -7.11
CA SER A 75 4.24 -10.25 -8.28
C SER A 75 3.17 -10.24 -9.36
N GLU A 76 3.46 -9.59 -10.49
CA GLU A 76 2.58 -9.59 -11.67
C GLU A 76 2.55 -10.97 -12.36
N GLU A 77 3.58 -11.79 -12.15
CA GLU A 77 3.70 -13.13 -12.74
C GLU A 77 2.80 -14.14 -12.01
N THR A 78 2.89 -14.19 -10.68
CA THR A 78 2.05 -15.09 -9.86
C THR A 78 0.72 -14.46 -9.48
N CYS A 79 0.55 -13.17 -9.75
CA CYS A 79 -0.62 -12.37 -9.38
C CYS A 79 -0.86 -12.30 -7.86
N GLU A 80 0.18 -12.41 -7.04
CA GLU A 80 0.11 -12.51 -5.58
C GLU A 80 0.91 -11.43 -4.86
N ILE A 81 0.53 -11.14 -3.62
CA ILE A 81 1.28 -10.25 -2.74
C ILE A 81 2.38 -11.08 -2.09
N VAL A 82 3.62 -10.69 -2.31
CA VAL A 82 4.80 -11.34 -1.72
C VAL A 82 5.05 -10.80 -0.31
N SER A 83 4.96 -9.48 -0.14
CA SER A 83 5.18 -8.83 1.15
C SER A 83 4.51 -7.46 1.24
N ILE A 84 4.19 -7.04 2.46
CA ILE A 84 3.60 -5.73 2.76
C ILE A 84 4.57 -4.94 3.63
N LYS A 85 4.99 -3.79 3.13
CA LYS A 85 5.91 -2.91 3.86
C LYS A 85 5.23 -2.31 5.08
N ASN A 86 5.97 -2.24 6.19
CA ASN A 86 5.50 -1.77 7.49
C ASN A 86 4.46 -2.68 8.18
N LEU A 87 4.20 -3.87 7.64
CA LEU A 87 3.49 -4.92 8.35
C LEU A 87 4.49 -5.63 9.26
N ILE A 88 4.26 -5.58 10.57
CA ILE A 88 5.13 -6.18 11.59
C ILE A 88 4.34 -7.32 12.23
N TYR A 89 4.92 -8.51 12.20
CA TYR A 89 4.40 -9.66 12.93
C TYR A 89 5.03 -9.72 14.32
N ASP A 90 4.19 -9.86 15.35
CA ASP A 90 4.61 -10.03 16.74
C ASP A 90 4.36 -11.48 17.14
N GLU A 91 5.44 -12.29 17.17
CA GLU A 91 5.37 -13.72 17.50
C GLU A 91 4.85 -13.98 18.91
N ASN A 92 5.09 -13.08 19.87
CA ASN A 92 4.67 -13.26 21.26
C ASN A 92 3.16 -13.08 21.45
N LYS A 93 2.52 -12.30 20.57
CA LYS A 93 1.09 -12.00 20.62
C LYS A 93 0.30 -12.62 19.48
N GLU A 94 0.97 -13.36 18.59
CA GLU A 94 0.43 -13.91 17.35
C GLU A 94 -0.38 -12.86 16.58
N SER A 95 0.12 -11.61 16.56
CA SER A 95 -0.66 -10.45 16.11
C SER A 95 0.13 -9.59 15.14
N TYR A 96 -0.59 -9.00 14.19
CA TYR A 96 0.00 -8.09 13.22
C TYR A 96 -0.27 -6.64 13.60
N SER A 97 0.76 -5.82 13.48
CA SER A 97 0.69 -4.38 13.63
C SER A 97 1.17 -3.70 12.36
N PHE A 98 0.44 -2.70 11.89
CA PHE A 98 0.83 -1.92 10.72
C PHE A 98 1.35 -0.55 11.16
N ASN A 99 2.63 -0.28 10.88
CA ASN A 99 3.25 1.00 11.24
C ASN A 99 3.00 2.04 10.14
N LEU A 100 2.01 2.91 10.34
CA LEU A 100 1.72 3.99 9.40
C LEU A 100 2.92 4.92 9.28
N PRO A 101 3.52 5.10 8.08
CA PRO A 101 4.66 5.99 7.92
C PRO A 101 4.21 7.41 8.28
N LYS A 102 4.83 7.96 9.34
CA LYS A 102 4.56 9.34 9.76
C LYS A 102 4.88 10.26 8.59
N LYS A 103 3.91 11.10 8.17
CA LYS A 103 4.18 12.19 7.23
C LYS A 103 5.17 13.12 7.90
N VAL A 104 6.46 12.97 7.58
CA VAL A 104 7.47 13.95 7.96
C VAL A 104 7.11 15.21 7.20
N VAL A 105 6.54 16.19 7.90
CA VAL A 105 6.30 17.52 7.35
C VAL A 105 7.69 18.09 7.10
N LYS A 106 8.18 18.00 5.86
CA LYS A 106 9.42 18.66 5.49
C LYS A 106 9.19 20.15 5.75
N PRO A 107 10.02 20.83 6.57
CA PRO A 107 9.89 22.26 6.75
C PRO A 107 10.03 22.88 5.36
N THR A 108 8.94 23.44 4.85
CA THR A 108 8.99 24.24 3.64
C THR A 108 9.87 25.42 3.99
N ALA A 109 11.07 25.49 3.39
CA ALA A 109 11.82 26.74 3.41
C ALA A 109 10.87 27.79 2.83
N LYS A 110 10.39 28.71 3.67
CA LYS A 110 9.47 29.77 3.26
C LYS A 110 10.13 30.50 2.11
N SER A 111 9.71 30.21 0.88
CA SER A 111 10.19 30.94 -0.29
C SER A 111 9.79 32.38 -0.07
N LYS A 112 10.78 33.27 0.05
CA LYS A 112 10.56 34.70 0.30
C LYS A 112 9.53 35.22 -0.69
N SER A 113 8.40 35.70 -0.17
CA SER A 113 7.31 36.26 -0.96
C SER A 113 7.85 37.35 -1.88
N LYS A 114 7.21 37.57 -3.04
CA LYS A 114 7.62 38.57 -4.05
C LYS A 114 7.84 39.97 -3.44
N ILE A 115 7.11 40.28 -2.36
CA ILE A 115 7.25 41.51 -1.56
C ILE A 115 8.62 41.61 -0.85
N ASP A 116 9.10 40.53 -0.25
CA ASP A 116 10.35 40.47 0.53
C ASP A 116 11.59 40.65 -0.37
N ARG A 117 11.50 40.16 -1.62
CA ARG A 117 12.50 40.42 -2.67
C ARG A 117 12.60 41.89 -3.06
N HIS A 118 11.48 42.64 -3.04
CA HIS A 118 11.46 44.04 -3.48
C HIS A 118 12.12 44.98 -2.46
N PHE A 119 11.91 44.74 -1.16
CA PHE A 119 12.52 45.54 -0.10
C PHE A 119 13.99 45.22 0.15
N SER A 120 14.43 44.00 -0.17
CA SER A 120 15.84 43.60 -0.02
C SER A 120 16.77 44.30 -1.01
N ARG A 121 16.28 44.63 -2.23
CA ARG A 121 17.05 45.37 -3.25
C ARG A 121 17.27 46.84 -2.91
N SER A 122 16.38 47.45 -2.13
CA SER A 122 16.47 48.88 -1.80
C SER A 122 17.58 49.23 -0.81
N LYS A 123 18.23 48.24 -0.18
CA LYS A 123 19.33 48.48 0.78
C LYS A 123 20.73 48.46 0.17
N GLU A 124 20.89 48.04 -1.08
CA GLU A 124 22.22 47.88 -1.70
C GLU A 124 22.71 49.16 -2.41
N ASN A 125 21.85 50.15 -2.63
CA ASN A 125 22.17 51.38 -3.39
C ASN A 125 22.52 52.61 -2.53
N LYS A 126 22.90 52.44 -1.25
CA LYS A 126 23.50 53.53 -0.45
C LYS A 126 25.01 53.32 -0.36
N LYS A 127 25.74 53.83 -1.35
CA LYS A 127 27.18 54.09 -1.27
C LYS A 127 27.47 55.44 -1.91
#